data_AF-Q3SVX1-F1
#
_entry.id   AF-Q3SVX1-F1
#
_cell.length_a   1.000
_cell.length_b   1.000
_cell.length_c   1.000
_cell.angle_alpha   90.00
_cell.angle_beta   90.00
_cell.angle_gamma   90.00
#
_symmetry.space_group_name_H-M   'P 1'
#
loop_
_entity.id
_entity.type
_entity.pdbx_description
1 polymer ?
#
loop_
_entity_poly.entity_id
_entity_poly.type
_entity_poly.pdbx_seq_one_letter_code
_entity_poly.pdbx_strand_id
1 'polypeptide(L)'
;MVLDVARLLLFPALMAFAAASDLLTMTISNRVSLLLVAGFLVLAPLSGMGLHEMLSHAGAGLAVLVVAFSCFAMGWVGGGDAKVAAAAALWFGFGHTLEYLVYASLFGGALTLLLLQFRQWPLPASLYGQDWLLRLHGKNTGIPYGIALAFAALLIYPETDWVRAVDLARFGLN
;
A
#
# COMPACT_ATOMS: atom_id res chain seq x y z
N MET A 1 -1.90 -13.66 -21.12
CA MET A 1 -0.67 -12.84 -21.11
C MET A 1 -0.93 -11.42 -20.60
N VAL A 2 -1.66 -10.54 -21.30
CA VAL A 2 -1.87 -9.14 -20.84
C VAL A 2 -2.57 -9.06 -19.48
N LEU A 3 -3.62 -9.86 -19.27
CA LEU A 3 -4.33 -9.91 -17.98
C LEU A 3 -3.44 -10.43 -16.84
N ASP A 4 -2.62 -11.44 -17.12
CA ASP A 4 -1.69 -12.03 -16.15
C ASP A 4 -0.61 -11.02 -15.73
N VAL A 5 -0.04 -10.30 -16.70
CA VAL A 5 0.90 -9.20 -16.45
C VAL A 5 0.24 -8.08 -15.64
N ALA A 6 -1.01 -7.72 -15.95
CA ALA A 6 -1.73 -6.71 -15.20
C ALA A 6 -1.96 -7.14 -13.75
N ARG A 7 -2.34 -8.40 -13.48
CA ARG A 7 -2.45 -8.93 -12.11
C ARG A 7 -1.11 -8.90 -11.39
N LEU A 8 -0.02 -9.29 -12.04
CA LEU A 8 1.29 -9.34 -11.41
C LEU A 8 1.88 -7.95 -11.13
N LEU A 9 1.64 -6.97 -11.99
CA LEU A 9 2.36 -5.69 -11.92
C LEU A 9 1.51 -4.51 -11.46
N LEU A 10 0.21 -4.46 -11.74
CA LEU A 10 -0.58 -3.26 -11.49
C LEU A 10 -0.59 -2.88 -10.01
N PHE A 11 -0.95 -3.84 -9.15
CA PHE A 11 -1.01 -3.60 -7.71
C PHE A 11 0.39 -3.37 -7.11
N PRO A 12 1.40 -4.24 -7.33
CA PRO A 12 2.74 -4.01 -6.80
C PRO A 12 3.37 -2.69 -7.26
N ALA A 13 3.20 -2.31 -8.53
CA ALA A 13 3.74 -1.05 -9.05
C ALA A 13 3.07 0.17 -8.39
N LEU A 14 1.75 0.15 -8.20
CA LEU A 14 1.04 1.23 -7.53
C LEU A 14 1.41 1.33 -6.04
N MET A 15 1.60 0.21 -5.34
CA MET A 15 2.07 0.20 -3.95
C MET A 15 3.50 0.71 -3.83
N ALA A 16 4.40 0.27 -4.72
CA ALA A 16 5.78 0.77 -4.76
C ALA A 16 5.83 2.27 -5.08
N PHE A 17 4.99 2.74 -6.00
CA PHE A 17 4.86 4.16 -6.30
C PHE A 17 4.30 4.96 -5.11
N ALA A 18 3.32 4.42 -4.38
CA ALA A 18 2.81 5.04 -3.16
C ALA A 18 3.92 5.22 -2.12
N ALA A 19 4.71 4.17 -1.85
CA ALA A 19 5.83 4.23 -0.93
C ALA A 19 6.92 5.21 -1.36
N ALA A 20 7.27 5.24 -2.65
CA ALA A 20 8.26 6.17 -3.18
C ALA A 20 7.77 7.63 -3.09
N SER A 21 6.52 7.89 -3.48
CA SER A 21 5.89 9.22 -3.34
C SER A 21 5.87 9.67 -1.89
N ASP A 22 5.52 8.78 -0.98
CA ASP A 22 5.45 9.09 0.45
C ASP A 22 6.84 9.36 1.05
N LEU A 23 7.85 8.56 0.71
CA LEU A 23 9.23 8.80 1.13
C LEU A 23 9.77 10.15 0.63
N LEU A 24 9.52 10.48 -0.63
CA LEU A 24 10.09 11.66 -1.28
C LEU A 24 9.35 12.95 -0.94
N THR A 25 8.03 12.87 -0.75
CA THR A 25 7.17 14.04 -0.63
C THR A 25 6.38 14.12 0.67
N MET A 26 6.33 13.04 1.48
CA MET A 26 5.45 12.88 2.64
C MET A 26 3.96 13.01 2.27
N THR A 27 3.63 12.70 1.01
CA THR A 27 2.27 12.76 0.50
C THR A 27 1.98 11.60 -0.41
N ILE A 28 0.79 11.03 -0.24
CA ILE A 28 0.24 10.02 -1.15
C ILE A 28 -0.90 10.66 -1.93
N SER A 29 -0.77 10.70 -3.26
CA SER A 29 -1.78 11.27 -4.13
C SER A 29 -3.04 10.40 -4.15
N ASN A 30 -4.21 11.05 -4.08
CA ASN A 30 -5.51 10.38 -4.26
C ASN A 30 -5.59 9.58 -5.56
N ARG A 31 -4.82 9.98 -6.58
CA ARG A 31 -4.74 9.28 -7.87
C ARG A 31 -4.30 7.82 -7.69
N VAL A 32 -3.40 7.53 -6.76
CA VAL A 32 -2.91 6.16 -6.54
C VAL A 32 -4.01 5.28 -5.97
N SER A 33 -4.72 5.76 -4.95
CA SER A 33 -5.86 5.04 -4.37
C SER A 33 -6.98 4.84 -5.40
N LEU A 34 -7.27 5.84 -6.23
CA LEU A 34 -8.26 5.72 -7.30
C LEU A 34 -7.84 4.71 -8.39
N LEU A 35 -6.56 4.69 -8.77
CA LEU A 35 -6.03 3.71 -9.71
C LEU A 35 -6.07 2.29 -9.16
N LEU A 36 -5.80 2.10 -7.86
CA LEU A 36 -5.95 0.80 -7.19
C LEU A 36 -7.42 0.33 -7.23
N VAL A 37 -8.37 1.21 -6.91
CA VAL A 37 -9.81 0.87 -6.94
C VAL A 37 -10.26 0.58 -8.37
N ALA A 38 -9.90 1.43 -9.34
CA ALA A 38 -10.24 1.23 -10.74
C ALA A 38 -9.61 -0.07 -11.29
N GLY A 39 -8.36 -0.36 -10.91
CA GLY A 39 -7.67 -1.59 -11.24
C GLY A 39 -8.42 -2.82 -10.75
N PHE A 40 -8.89 -2.82 -9.51
CA PHE A 40 -9.73 -3.90 -8.97
C PHE A 40 -11.03 -4.05 -9.75
N LEU A 41 -11.76 -2.94 -9.98
CA LEU A 41 -13.06 -2.97 -10.68
C LEU A 41 -12.96 -3.50 -12.12
N VAL A 42 -11.83 -3.30 -12.77
CA VAL A 42 -11.57 -3.84 -14.12
C VAL A 42 -11.08 -5.28 -14.05
N LEU A 43 -10.13 -5.59 -13.18
CA LEU A 43 -9.48 -6.91 -13.15
C LEU A 43 -10.34 -8.00 -12.52
N ALA A 44 -11.18 -7.69 -11.53
CA ALA A 44 -12.05 -8.65 -10.85
C ALA A 44 -13.07 -9.32 -11.80
N PRO A 45 -13.87 -8.57 -12.61
CA PRO A 45 -14.77 -9.23 -13.56
C PRO A 45 -14.00 -9.95 -14.67
N LEU A 46 -12.86 -9.41 -15.12
CA LEU A 46 -12.02 -10.05 -16.12
C LEU A 46 -11.32 -11.32 -15.61
N SER A 47 -11.17 -11.47 -14.29
CA SER A 47 -10.67 -12.70 -13.69
C SER A 47 -11.71 -13.78 -13.48
N GLY A 48 -12.98 -13.49 -13.77
CA GLY A 48 -14.09 -14.40 -13.50
C GLY A 48 -14.50 -14.43 -12.03
N MET A 49 -14.08 -13.44 -11.23
CA MET A 49 -14.48 -13.30 -9.84
C MET A 49 -16.01 -13.17 -9.75
N GLY A 50 -16.63 -13.98 -8.89
CA GLY A 50 -18.08 -13.95 -8.71
C GLY A 50 -18.55 -12.64 -8.06
N LEU A 51 -19.80 -12.24 -8.34
CA LEU A 51 -20.37 -11.01 -7.75
C LEU A 51 -20.32 -11.01 -6.22
N HIS A 52 -20.58 -12.16 -5.59
CA HIS A 52 -20.54 -12.29 -4.13
C HIS A 52 -19.14 -12.04 -3.56
N GLU A 53 -18.12 -12.56 -4.24
CA GLU A 53 -16.72 -12.37 -3.86
C GLU A 53 -16.30 -10.90 -4.05
N MET A 54 -16.66 -10.29 -5.18
CA MET A 54 -16.43 -8.86 -5.41
C MET A 54 -17.07 -7.98 -4.31
N LEU A 55 -18.28 -8.32 -3.87
CA LEU A 55 -18.96 -7.62 -2.77
C LEU A 55 -18.25 -7.84 -1.43
N SER A 56 -17.74 -9.05 -1.17
CA SER A 56 -16.92 -9.35 0.01
C SER A 56 -15.65 -8.50 0.05
N HIS A 57 -14.94 -8.40 -1.08
CA HIS A 57 -13.78 -7.52 -1.24
C HIS A 57 -14.11 -6.05 -1.04
N ALA A 58 -15.21 -5.58 -1.63
CA ALA A 58 -15.71 -4.22 -1.43
C ALA A 58 -16.04 -3.95 0.05
N GLY A 59 -16.63 -4.94 0.73
CA GLY A 59 -16.90 -4.90 2.17
C GLY A 59 -15.62 -4.77 3.00
N ALA A 60 -14.56 -5.51 2.68
CA ALA A 60 -13.27 -5.41 3.35
C ALA A 60 -12.65 -4.02 3.15
N GLY A 61 -12.63 -3.51 1.91
CA GLY A 61 -12.14 -2.16 1.60
C GLY A 61 -12.91 -1.07 2.34
N LEU A 62 -14.25 -1.16 2.39
CA LEU A 62 -15.10 -0.23 3.12
C LEU A 62 -14.90 -0.31 4.64
N ALA A 63 -14.77 -1.51 5.20
CA ALA A 63 -14.52 -1.68 6.63
C ALA A 63 -13.20 -1.02 7.05
N VAL A 64 -12.13 -1.26 6.28
CA VAL A 64 -10.83 -0.61 6.52
C VAL A 64 -10.92 0.89 6.30
N LEU A 65 -11.65 1.37 5.29
CA LEU A 65 -11.87 2.80 5.07
C LEU A 65 -12.54 3.46 6.27
N VAL A 66 -13.62 2.88 6.81
CA VAL A 66 -14.35 3.43 7.96
C VAL A 66 -13.43 3.51 9.18
N VAL A 67 -12.70 2.45 9.48
CA VAL A 67 -11.78 2.41 10.62
C VAL A 67 -10.64 3.40 10.43
N ALA A 68 -9.94 3.36 9.30
CA ALA A 68 -8.79 4.22 9.03
C ALA A 68 -9.18 5.71 8.90
N PHE A 69 -10.36 6.00 8.34
CA PHE A 69 -10.90 7.36 8.28
C PHE A 69 -11.28 7.87 9.67
N SER A 70 -11.80 7.02 10.56
CA SER A 70 -12.05 7.38 11.95
C SER A 70 -10.73 7.72 12.67
N CYS A 71 -9.68 6.91 12.46
CA CYS A 71 -8.34 7.22 12.96
C CYS A 71 -7.77 8.54 12.39
N PHE A 72 -8.01 8.82 11.10
CA PHE A 72 -7.64 10.09 10.48
C PHE A 72 -8.40 11.28 11.10
N ALA A 73 -9.70 11.15 11.35
CA ALA A 73 -10.51 12.18 11.99
C ALA A 73 -10.05 12.49 13.42
N MET A 74 -9.50 11.49 14.12
CA MET A 74 -8.85 11.66 15.43
C MET A 74 -7.40 12.17 15.35
N GLY A 75 -6.84 12.34 14.14
CA GLY A 75 -5.47 12.81 13.92
C GLY A 75 -4.38 11.75 14.16
N TRP A 76 -4.73 10.47 14.23
CA TRP A 76 -3.79 9.38 14.51
C TRP A 76 -3.04 8.88 13.27
N VAL A 77 -3.69 8.91 12.10
CA VAL A 77 -3.17 8.36 10.84
C VAL A 77 -3.32 9.40 9.74
N GLY A 78 -2.39 9.42 8.78
CA GLY A 78 -2.48 10.30 7.60
C GLY A 78 -3.64 9.93 6.67
N GLY A 79 -4.27 10.94 6.06
CA GLY A 79 -5.38 10.70 5.12
C GLY A 79 -4.95 9.95 3.86
N GLY A 80 -3.67 10.03 3.47
CA GLY A 80 -3.10 9.24 2.37
C GLY A 80 -3.00 7.76 2.72
N ASP A 81 -2.44 7.46 3.89
CA ASP A 81 -2.29 6.11 4.43
C ASP A 81 -3.65 5.40 4.56
N ALA A 82 -4.65 6.09 5.09
CA ALA A 82 -5.99 5.56 5.24
C ALA A 82 -6.60 5.12 3.89
N LYS A 83 -6.40 5.91 2.83
CA LYS A 83 -6.92 5.60 1.50
C LYS A 83 -6.17 4.45 0.84
N VAL A 84 -4.84 4.37 1.01
CA VAL A 84 -4.04 3.25 0.48
C VAL A 84 -4.35 1.97 1.22
N ALA A 85 -4.46 1.99 2.55
CA ALA A 85 -4.81 0.81 3.34
C ALA A 85 -6.19 0.26 2.94
N ALA A 86 -7.18 1.13 2.76
CA ALA A 86 -8.51 0.75 2.28
C ALA A 86 -8.47 0.19 0.85
N ALA A 87 -7.71 0.82 -0.05
CA ALA A 87 -7.53 0.32 -1.40
C ALA A 87 -6.79 -1.03 -1.43
N ALA A 88 -5.82 -1.26 -0.56
CA ALA A 88 -5.15 -2.56 -0.44
C ALA A 88 -6.10 -3.64 0.11
N ALA A 89 -6.89 -3.32 1.13
CA ALA A 89 -7.90 -4.23 1.66
C ALA A 89 -8.98 -4.63 0.63
N LEU A 90 -9.33 -3.73 -0.30
CA LEU A 90 -10.18 -4.07 -1.44
C LEU A 90 -9.57 -5.20 -2.30
N TRP A 91 -8.27 -5.18 -2.54
CA TRP A 91 -7.61 -6.24 -3.31
C TRP A 91 -7.47 -7.55 -2.53
N PHE A 92 -7.22 -7.46 -1.24
CA PHE A 92 -7.02 -8.62 -0.37
C PHE A 92 -8.31 -9.32 0.07
N GLY A 93 -9.43 -8.58 0.14
CA GLY A 93 -10.66 -9.09 0.71
C GLY A 93 -10.50 -9.50 2.18
N PHE A 94 -11.52 -10.10 2.78
CA PHE A 94 -11.45 -10.50 4.19
C PHE A 94 -10.43 -11.61 4.47
N GLY A 95 -10.00 -12.37 3.44
CA GLY A 95 -9.04 -13.46 3.59
C GLY A 95 -7.67 -12.99 4.11
N HIS A 96 -7.14 -11.90 3.55
CA HIS A 96 -5.79 -11.42 3.88
C HIS A 96 -5.74 -10.03 4.50
N THR A 97 -6.88 -9.34 4.64
CA THR A 97 -6.91 -7.97 5.21
C THR A 97 -6.38 -7.92 6.64
N LEU A 98 -6.71 -8.90 7.50
CA LEU A 98 -6.24 -8.88 8.88
C LEU A 98 -4.71 -9.07 8.96
N GLU A 99 -4.17 -10.04 8.23
CA GLU A 99 -2.72 -10.28 8.12
C GLU A 99 -2.01 -9.02 7.61
N TYR A 100 -2.58 -8.38 6.60
CA TYR A 100 -2.09 -7.13 6.05
C TYR A 100 -2.02 -6.01 7.09
N LEU A 101 -3.08 -5.79 7.86
CA LEU A 101 -3.11 -4.75 8.89
C LEU A 101 -2.11 -5.06 10.02
N VAL A 102 -1.96 -6.33 10.39
CA VAL A 102 -0.96 -6.74 11.40
C VAL A 102 0.45 -6.45 10.90
N TYR A 103 0.82 -6.90 9.71
CA TYR A 103 2.16 -6.62 9.15
C TYR A 103 2.39 -5.13 8.92
N ALA A 104 1.41 -4.41 8.40
CA ALA A 104 1.48 -2.96 8.25
C ALA A 104 1.75 -2.26 9.59
N SER A 105 1.09 -2.70 10.68
CA SER A 105 1.31 -2.14 12.01
C SER A 105 2.71 -2.45 12.56
N LEU A 106 3.21 -3.68 12.36
CA LEU A 106 4.55 -4.08 12.80
C LEU A 106 5.64 -3.31 12.05
N PHE A 107 5.55 -3.25 10.72
CA PHE A 107 6.49 -2.49 9.90
C PHE A 107 6.37 -0.98 10.14
N GLY A 108 5.15 -0.47 10.38
CA GLY A 108 4.92 0.94 10.72
C GLY A 108 5.55 1.30 12.07
N GLY A 109 5.41 0.44 13.08
CA GLY A 109 6.06 0.60 14.37
C GLY A 109 7.59 0.55 14.26
N ALA A 110 8.13 -0.45 13.56
CA ALA A 110 9.57 -0.55 13.32
C ALA A 110 10.12 0.68 12.57
N LEU A 111 9.45 1.12 11.51
CA LEU A 111 9.80 2.32 10.75
C LEU A 111 9.80 3.56 11.64
N THR A 112 8.78 3.70 12.50
CA THR A 112 8.67 4.82 13.44
C THR A 112 9.86 4.85 14.39
N LEU A 113 10.22 3.72 15.00
CA LEU A 113 11.35 3.62 15.92
C LEU A 113 12.69 3.93 15.23
N LEU A 114 12.90 3.36 14.04
CA LEU A 114 14.11 3.62 13.24
C LEU A 114 14.21 5.09 12.84
N LEU A 115 13.10 5.71 12.45
CA LEU A 115 13.09 7.11 12.04
C LEU A 115 13.32 8.05 13.24
N LEU A 116 12.76 7.75 14.40
CA LEU A 116 13.03 8.49 15.64
C LEU A 116 14.51 8.43 16.00
N GLN A 117 15.14 7.24 15.88
CA GLN A 117 16.59 7.09 16.10
C GLN A 117 17.40 7.88 15.06
N PHE A 118 17.02 7.81 13.79
CA PHE A 118 17.66 8.55 12.70
C PHE A 118 17.61 10.07 12.91
N ARG A 119 16.49 10.59 13.40
CA ARG A 119 16.28 12.02 13.69
C ARG A 119 17.07 12.54 14.92
N GLN A 120 17.71 11.66 15.68
CA GLN A 120 18.57 12.05 16.81
C GLN A 120 20.01 12.30 16.38
N TRP A 121 20.47 11.71 15.28
CA TRP A 121 21.85 11.84 14.81
C TRP A 121 22.03 13.09 13.94
N PRO A 122 23.17 13.79 14.04
CA PRO A 122 23.41 14.96 13.19
C PRO A 122 23.49 14.55 11.71
N LEU A 123 22.78 15.27 10.84
CA LEU A 123 22.85 15.03 9.40
C LEU A 123 24.21 15.51 8.85
N PRO A 124 24.97 14.68 8.12
CA PRO A 124 26.23 15.09 7.48
C PRO A 124 26.08 16.27 6.52
N ALA A 125 27.10 17.15 6.47
CA ALA A 125 27.12 18.35 5.64
C ALA A 125 26.84 18.09 4.14
N SER A 126 27.29 16.95 3.62
CA SER A 126 27.10 16.53 2.22
C SER A 126 25.66 16.23 1.85
N LEU A 127 24.77 16.03 2.82
CA LEU A 127 23.39 15.60 2.61
C LEU A 127 22.36 16.74 2.70
N TYR A 128 22.76 17.94 3.11
CA TYR A 128 21.85 19.10 3.20
C TYR A 128 21.30 19.59 1.86
N GLY A 129 21.88 19.19 0.73
CA GLY A 129 21.37 19.54 -0.60
C GLY A 129 20.14 18.74 -1.03
N GLN A 130 19.64 17.80 -0.21
CA GLN A 130 18.57 16.89 -0.58
C GLN A 130 17.28 17.20 0.18
N ASP A 131 16.34 17.91 -0.45
CA ASP A 131 15.08 18.35 0.17
C ASP A 131 14.24 17.20 0.77
N TRP A 132 14.16 16.07 0.08
CA TRP A 132 13.42 14.89 0.55
C TRP A 132 14.00 14.35 1.86
N LEU A 133 15.33 14.37 2.00
CA LEU A 133 16.04 13.87 3.17
C LEU A 133 15.91 14.85 4.34
N LEU A 134 15.94 16.15 4.06
CA LEU A 134 15.65 17.19 5.06
C LEU A 134 14.24 17.05 5.61
N ARG A 135 13.25 16.76 4.74
CA ARG A 135 11.88 16.46 5.17
C ARG A 135 11.82 15.18 6.02
N LEU A 136 12.50 14.12 5.61
CA LEU A 136 12.54 12.85 6.36
C LEU A 136 13.18 13.02 7.75
N HIS A 137 14.26 13.79 7.82
CA HIS A 137 15.01 14.07 9.05
C HIS A 137 14.37 15.13 9.96
N GLY A 138 13.44 15.93 9.44
CA GLY A 138 12.76 16.96 10.22
C GLY A 138 12.03 16.40 11.44
N LYS A 139 12.20 17.01 12.62
CA LYS A 139 11.53 16.52 13.86
C LYS A 139 10.02 16.75 13.87
N ASN A 140 9.55 17.77 13.14
CA ASN A 140 8.15 18.16 13.06
C ASN A 140 7.44 17.65 11.79
N THR A 141 8.09 16.78 11.03
CA THR A 141 7.50 16.19 9.82
C THR A 141 6.90 14.82 10.14
N GLY A 142 5.91 14.43 9.32
CA GLY A 142 5.27 13.13 9.42
C GLY A 142 6.21 11.95 9.20
N ILE A 143 5.66 10.75 9.33
CA ILE A 143 6.35 9.47 9.09
C ILE A 143 5.76 8.91 7.78
N PRO A 144 6.59 8.46 6.83
CA PRO A 144 6.11 7.93 5.57
C PRO A 144 5.58 6.49 5.73
N TYR A 145 4.41 6.34 6.33
CA TYR A 145 3.76 5.05 6.59
C TYR A 145 3.41 4.29 5.30
N GLY A 146 3.34 4.96 4.15
CA GLY A 146 3.21 4.35 2.83
C GLY A 146 4.29 3.30 2.55
N ILE A 147 5.49 3.44 3.13
CA ILE A 147 6.55 2.42 3.03
C ILE A 147 6.14 1.14 3.75
N ALA A 148 5.65 1.25 4.98
CA ALA A 148 5.20 0.12 5.77
C ALA A 148 3.97 -0.57 5.15
N LEU A 149 3.01 0.24 4.67
CA LEU A 149 1.82 -0.25 3.98
C LEU A 149 2.18 -0.96 2.68
N ALA A 150 3.10 -0.42 1.87
CA ALA A 150 3.53 -1.08 0.64
C ALA A 150 4.31 -2.35 0.93
N PHE A 151 5.23 -2.35 1.89
CA PHE A 151 6.02 -3.53 2.21
C PHE A 151 5.14 -4.69 2.71
N ALA A 152 4.19 -4.41 3.62
CA ALA A 152 3.21 -5.40 4.06
C ALA A 152 2.36 -5.93 2.91
N ALA A 153 1.89 -5.04 2.02
CA ALA A 153 1.07 -5.43 0.89
C ALA A 153 1.85 -6.30 -0.10
N LEU A 154 3.09 -5.94 -0.43
CA LEU A 154 3.95 -6.68 -1.36
C LEU A 154 4.37 -8.05 -0.80
N LEU A 155 4.47 -8.18 0.52
CA LEU A 155 4.75 -9.46 1.17
C LEU A 155 3.57 -10.43 1.06
N ILE A 156 2.34 -9.93 1.20
CA ILE A 156 1.12 -10.76 1.18
C ILE A 156 0.60 -11.00 -0.23
N TYR A 157 0.78 -10.05 -1.15
CA TYR A 157 0.22 -10.12 -2.50
C TYR A 157 0.47 -11.45 -3.24
N PRO A 158 1.67 -12.06 -3.18
CA PRO A 158 1.93 -13.37 -3.78
C PRO A 158 1.08 -14.52 -3.23
N GLU A 159 0.61 -14.42 -1.99
CA GLU A 159 -0.23 -15.43 -1.34
C GLU A 159 -1.70 -15.38 -1.78
N THR A 160 -2.09 -14.27 -2.41
CA THR A 160 -3.47 -14.05 -2.83
C THR A 160 -3.82 -14.81 -4.12
N ASP A 161 -5.11 -15.04 -4.32
CA ASP A 161 -5.62 -15.68 -5.54
C ASP A 161 -5.33 -14.87 -6.81
N TRP A 162 -5.02 -13.57 -6.69
CA TRP A 162 -4.58 -12.74 -7.82
C TRP A 162 -3.32 -13.29 -8.51
N VAL A 163 -2.37 -13.78 -7.71
CA VAL A 163 -1.09 -14.31 -8.19
C VAL A 163 -1.18 -15.82 -8.40
N ARG A 164 -1.86 -16.55 -7.51
CA ARG A 164 -2.02 -18.01 -7.65
C ARG A 164 -2.85 -18.41 -8.86
N ALA A 165 -3.76 -17.56 -9.33
CA ALA A 165 -4.52 -17.78 -10.56
C ALA A 165 -3.71 -17.51 -11.85
N VAL A 166 -2.45 -17.09 -11.76
CA VAL A 166 -1.58 -16.88 -12.92
C VAL A 166 -0.94 -18.20 -13.34
N ASP A 167 -1.30 -18.67 -14.53
CA ASP A 167 -0.67 -19.82 -15.15
C ASP A 167 0.71 -19.44 -15.72
N LEU A 168 1.76 -19.73 -14.94
CA LEU A 168 3.15 -19.44 -15.30
C LEU A 168 3.62 -20.17 -16.57
N ALA A 169 2.96 -21.27 -16.97
CA ALA A 169 3.30 -22.01 -18.19
C ALA A 169 3.05 -21.16 -19.46
N ARG A 170 2.15 -20.17 -19.40
CA ARG A 170 1.88 -19.24 -20.51
C ARG A 170 3.03 -18.28 -20.81
N PHE A 171 4.00 -18.14 -19.90
CA PHE A 171 5.19 -17.30 -20.10
C PHE A 171 6.38 -18.07 -20.67
N GLY A 172 6.40 -19.41 -20.54
CA GLY A 172 7.51 -20.27 -21.00
C GLY A 172 7.36 -20.88 -22.39
N LEU A 173 6.24 -20.66 -23.07
CA LEU A 173 5.92 -21.27 -24.38
C LEU A 173 5.96 -20.29 -25.58
N ASN A 174 6.70 -19.19 -25.48
CA ASN A 174 6.96 -18.31 -26.63
C ASN A 174 8.46 -18.26 -26.95
#